data_AF-A0A348VCR0-F1
#
_entry.id   AF-A0A348VCR0-F1
#
_cell.length_a   1.000
_cell.length_b   1.000
_cell.length_c   1.000
_cell.angle_alpha   90.00
_cell.angle_beta   90.00
_cell.angle_gamma   90.00
#
_symmetry.space_group_name_H-M   'P 1'
#
loop_
_entity.id
_entity.type
_entity.pdbx_description
1 polymer ?
#
loop_
_entity_poly.entity_id
_entity_poly.type
_entity_poly.pdbx_seq_one_letter_code
_entity_poly.pdbx_strand_id
1 'polypeptide(L)' 'MERSKRTTAERLKTLREIIKTEPTSTQQELVEKLKQAGFKVTQSTVSRDLKKIGAMKVFLPDGTYEYTLPEAT' A
#
# COMPACT_ATOMS: atom_id res chain seq x y z
N MET A 1 -16.97 -9.86 20.72
CA MET A 1 -16.50 -9.09 19.55
C MET A 1 -14.99 -9.03 19.61
N GLU A 2 -14.33 -9.93 18.90
CA GLU A 2 -12.87 -10.02 18.82
C GLU A 2 -12.33 -8.67 18.34
N ARG A 3 -11.62 -7.93 19.20
CA ARG A 3 -10.78 -6.83 18.72
C ARG A 3 -9.61 -7.49 18.00
N SER A 4 -9.85 -7.97 16.77
CA SER A 4 -8.82 -8.61 15.96
C SER A 4 -7.65 -7.64 15.88
N LYS A 5 -6.54 -8.02 16.51
CA LYS A 5 -5.31 -7.24 16.48
C LYS A 5 -4.91 -7.18 15.01
N ARG A 6 -5.27 -6.10 14.31
CA ARG A 6 -4.84 -5.87 12.92
C ARG A 6 -3.32 -5.97 12.87
N THR A 7 -2.85 -7.08 12.35
CA THR A 7 -1.44 -7.45 12.34
C THR A 7 -0.73 -6.73 11.21
N THR A 8 0.60 -6.70 11.28
CA THR A 8 1.41 -6.24 10.14
C THR A 8 1.15 -7.10 8.90
N ALA A 9 0.90 -8.40 9.04
CA ALA A 9 0.61 -9.27 7.90
C ALA A 9 -0.69 -8.88 7.18
N GLU A 10 -1.77 -8.65 7.91
CA GLU A 10 -3.04 -8.17 7.35
C GLU A 10 -2.88 -6.82 6.68
N ARG A 11 -2.14 -5.90 7.31
CA ARG A 11 -1.85 -4.59 6.73
C ARG A 11 -1.11 -4.69 5.40
N LEU A 12 -0.10 -5.55 5.31
CA LEU A 12 0.66 -5.75 4.08
C LEU A 12 -0.21 -6.40 3.00
N LYS A 13 -1.12 -7.30 3.36
CA LYS A 13 -2.10 -7.87 2.43
C LYS A 13 -3.03 -6.78 1.88
N THR A 14 -3.63 -5.96 2.74
CA THR A 14 -4.50 -4.86 2.32
C THR A 14 -3.74 -3.82 1.48
N LEU A 15 -2.49 -3.50 1.83
CA LEU A 15 -1.67 -2.59 1.03
C LEU A 15 -1.43 -3.12 -0.38
N ARG A 16 -1.18 -4.43 -0.53
CA ARG A 16 -1.05 -5.05 -1.86
C ARG A 16 -2.35 -5.02 -2.65
N GLU A 17 -3.47 -5.26 -1.99
CA GLU A 17 -4.80 -5.16 -2.62
C GLU A 17 -5.05 -3.74 -3.13
N ILE A 18 -4.83 -2.73 -2.28
CA ILE A 18 -4.99 -1.31 -2.66
C ILE A 18 -4.15 -0.95 -3.89
N ILE A 19 -2.87 -1.36 -3.93
CA ILE A 19 -1.97 -1.07 -5.06
C ILE A 19 -2.44 -1.76 -6.35
N LYS A 20 -3.09 -2.93 -6.25
CA LYS A 20 -3.60 -3.67 -7.42
C LYS A 20 -4.94 -3.16 -7.92
N THR A 21 -5.81 -2.68 -7.02
CA THR A 21 -7.18 -2.31 -7.35
C THR A 21 -7.32 -0.84 -7.71
N GLU A 22 -6.45 0.01 -7.17
CA GLU A 22 -6.57 1.45 -7.33
C GLU A 22 -5.21 2.08 -7.69
N PRO A 23 -5.17 2.95 -8.71
CA PRO A 23 -3.97 3.72 -9.02
C PRO A 23 -3.61 4.60 -7.82
N THR A 24 -2.36 4.52 -7.38
CA THR A 24 -1.83 5.33 -6.27
C THR A 24 -0.45 5.85 -6.60
N SER A 25 -0.29 7.17 -6.50
CA SER A 25 0.93 7.85 -6.91
C SER A 25 1.79 8.30 -5.73
N THR A 26 1.19 8.35 -4.53
CA THR A 26 1.81 8.92 -3.33
C THR A 26 1.65 8.04 -2.09
N GLN A 27 2.62 8.13 -1.18
CA GLN A 27 2.54 7.43 0.11
C GLN A 27 1.43 7.99 1.01
N GLN A 28 1.06 9.26 0.82
CA GLN A 28 -0.01 9.91 1.57
C GLN A 28 -1.37 9.28 1.23
N GLU A 29 -1.65 9.05 -0.05
CA GLU A 29 -2.87 8.34 -0.48
C GLU A 29 -2.96 6.95 0.14
N LEU A 30 -1.87 6.19 0.12
CA LEU A 30 -1.82 4.87 0.72
C LEU A 30 -2.04 4.90 2.24
N VAL A 31 -1.56 5.94 2.93
CA VAL A 31 -1.85 6.17 4.35
C VAL A 31 -3.34 6.37 4.57
N GLU A 32 -3.99 7.22 3.79
CA GLU A 32 -5.41 7.50 3.93
C GLU A 32 -6.27 6.26 3.61
N LYS A 33 -5.96 5.51 2.55
CA LYS A 33 -6.65 4.25 2.22
C LYS A 33 -6.48 3.20 3.32
N LEU A 34 -5.27 3.04 3.87
CA LEU A 34 -5.04 2.14 4.99
C LEU A 34 -5.76 2.58 6.27
N LYS A 35 -5.85 3.90 6.54
CA LYS A 35 -6.64 4.44 7.65
C LYS A 35 -8.14 4.15 7.46
N GLN A 36 -8.66 4.28 6.25
CA GLN A 36 -10.04 3.94 5.90
C GLN A 36 -10.32 2.44 6.09
N ALA A 37 -9.35 1.58 5.77
CA ALA A 37 -9.38 0.14 6.11
C ALA A 37 -9.19 -0.14 7.63
N GLY A 38 -9.00 0.90 8.44
CA GLY A 38 -8.91 0.84 9.90
C GLY A 38 -7.51 0.55 10.44
N PHE A 39 -6.45 0.72 9.65
CA PHE A 39 -5.07 0.65 10.10
C PHE A 39 -4.55 2.01 10.56
N LYS A 40 -3.97 2.08 11.75
CA LYS A 40 -3.26 3.28 12.21
C LYS A 40 -1.84 3.28 11.65
N VAL A 41 -1.62 4.03 10.58
CA VAL A 41 -0.31 4.14 9.90
C VAL A 41 0.12 5.57 9.69
N THR A 42 1.43 5.75 9.51
CA THR A 42 2.06 7.00 9.10
C THR A 42 2.76 6.79 7.76
N GLN A 43 3.18 7.90 7.13
CA GLN A 43 3.96 7.86 5.90
C GLN A 43 5.23 7.02 6.05
N SER A 44 5.93 7.09 7.19
CA SER A 44 7.13 6.29 7.46
C SER A 44 6.84 4.80 7.62
N THR A 45 5.65 4.42 8.10
CA THR A 45 5.22 3.01 8.15
C THR A 45 4.91 2.49 6.75
N VAL A 46 4.15 3.25 5.96
CA VAL A 46 3.84 2.89 4.57
C VAL A 46 5.10 2.81 3.72
N SER A 47 6.04 3.74 3.86
CA SER A 47 7.34 3.71 3.18
C SER A 47 8.11 2.40 3.45
N ARG A 48 8.15 1.96 4.71
CA ARG A 48 8.78 0.68 5.08
C ARG A 48 8.01 -0.52 4.53
N ASP A 49 6.68 -0.47 4.54
CA ASP A 49 5.84 -1.56 4.06
C ASP A 49 5.93 -1.72 2.54
N LEU A 50 5.96 -0.62 1.78
CA LEU A 50 6.23 -0.61 0.33
C LEU A 50 7.56 -1.31 0.01
N LYS A 51 8.63 -0.97 0.76
CA LYS A 51 9.92 -1.64 0.63
C LYS A 51 9.84 -3.14 0.93
N LYS A 52 9.09 -3.54 1.97
CA LYS A 52 8.94 -4.96 2.35
C LYS A 52 8.20 -5.79 1.29
N ILE A 53 7.22 -5.20 0.61
CA ILE A 53 6.46 -5.89 -0.43
C ILE A 53 7.08 -5.73 -1.83
N GLY A 54 8.22 -5.05 -1.93
CA GLY A 54 8.92 -4.81 -3.19
C GLY A 54 8.23 -3.80 -4.11
N ALA A 55 7.28 -3.01 -3.60
CA ALA A 55 6.53 -2.05 -4.43
C ALA A 55 7.47 -0.97 -4.98
N MET A 56 7.30 -0.65 -6.26
CA MET A 56 8.10 0.34 -6.97
C MET A 56 7.21 1.37 -7.65
N LYS A 57 7.72 2.59 -7.81
CA LYS A 57 7.01 3.66 -8.51
C LYS A 57 7.40 3.61 -9.98
N VAL A 58 6.46 3.30 -10.85
CA VAL A 58 6.64 3.26 -12.31
C VAL A 58 6.05 4.50 -12.95
N PHE A 59 6.69 4.98 -14.02
CA PHE A 59 6.15 6.02 -14.88
C PHE A 59 5.29 5.35 -15.95
N LEU A 60 4.03 5.74 -16.04
CA LEU A 60 3.07 5.16 -16.97
C LEU A 60 3.04 5.96 -18.29
N PRO A 61 2.63 5.32 -19.40
CA PRO A 61 2.54 5.99 -20.71
C PRO A 61 1.58 7.18 -20.76
N ASP A 62 0.64 7.26 -19.82
CA ASP A 62 -0.31 8.37 -19.67
C ASP A 62 0.30 9.60 -18.97
N GLY A 63 1.58 9.54 -18.60
CA GLY A 63 2.31 10.63 -17.95
C GLY A 63 2.18 10.66 -16.43
N THR A 64 1.49 9.68 -15.84
CA THR A 64 1.34 9.56 -14.38
C THR A 64 2.42 8.67 -13.79
N TYR A 65 2.53 8.70 -12.46
CA TYR A 65 3.35 7.72 -11.74
C TYR A 65 2.46 6.89 -10.84
N GLU A 66 2.69 5.59 -10.80
CA GLU A 66 1.93 4.69 -9.95
C GLU A 66 2.84 3.73 -9.20
N TYR A 67 2.43 3.36 -7.99
CA TYR A 67 3.00 2.20 -7.31
C TYR A 67 2.52 0.93 -7.99
N THR A 68 3.46 0.05 -8.29
CA THR A 68 3.19 -1.31 -8.77
C THR A 68 3.91 -2.32 -7.89
N LEU A 69 3.39 -3.54 -7.86
CA LEU A 69 4.03 -4.68 -7.23
C LEU A 69 4.87 -5.43 -8.25
N PRO A 70 5.99 -6.06 -7.83
CA PRO A 70 6.73 -6.93 -8.71
C PRO A 70 5.80 -8.10 -9.09
N GLU A 71 5.59 -8.32 -10.39
CA GLU A 71 5.01 -9.57 -10.84
C GLU A 71 5.96 -10.68 -10.41
N ALA A 72 5.45 -11.62 -9.61
CA ALA A 72 6.17 -12.87 -9.39
C ALA A 72 6.16 -13.59 -10.73
N THR A 73 7.30 -13.58 -11.43
CA THR A 73 7.55 -14.44 -12.60
C THR A 73 7.28 -15.90 -12.27
#